data_AF-A0A7K4H7R9-F1
#
_entry.id   AF-A0A7K4H7R9-F1
#
_cell.length_a   1.000
_cell.length_b   1.000
_cell.length_c   1.000
_cell.angle_alpha   90.00
_cell.angle_beta   90.00
_cell.angle_gamma   90.00
#
_symmetry.space_group_name_H-M   'P 1'
#
loop_
_entity.id
_entity.type
_entity.pdbx_description
1 polymer ?
#
loop_
_entity_poly.entity_id
_entity_poly.type
_entity_poly.pdbx_seq_one_letter_code
_entity_poly.pdbx_strand_id
1 'polypeptide(L)'
;MALVDLFQFPHFIVMLVGFIHLSIAMLLVAFHKPKKWYSLHLIFAATGVELIVIGLLILSGLILGIPHGIIGLIAAIILIGELIVGYIAIKTKERKIRITHIWVSRVIYIVTLVALILGVLNFI
;
A
#
# COMPACT_ATOMS: atom_id res chain seq x y z
N MET A 1 25.66 -2.81 3.36
CA MET A 1 25.44 -2.88 4.83
C MET A 1 24.93 -4.26 5.21
N ALA A 2 24.87 -4.64 6.49
CA ALA A 2 24.30 -5.93 6.86
C ALA A 2 22.77 -5.87 6.75
N LEU A 3 22.14 -6.97 6.35
CA LEU A 3 20.67 -7.06 6.20
C LEU A 3 19.92 -6.73 7.51
N VAL A 4 20.59 -6.91 8.66
CA VAL A 4 20.08 -6.53 9.98
C VAL A 4 19.89 -5.02 10.14
N ASP A 5 20.69 -4.20 9.46
CA ASP A 5 20.62 -2.74 9.54
C ASP A 5 19.33 -2.21 8.91
N LEU A 6 18.77 -2.95 7.93
CA LEU A 6 17.49 -2.61 7.31
C LEU A 6 16.33 -2.66 8.33
N PHE A 7 16.37 -3.61 9.26
CA PHE A 7 15.37 -3.72 10.33
C PHE A 7 15.54 -2.66 11.43
N GLN A 8 16.67 -1.96 11.44
CA GLN A 8 16.86 -0.79 12.30
C GLN A 8 16.35 0.50 11.65
N PHE A 9 16.02 0.48 10.36
CA PHE A 9 15.52 1.65 9.64
C PHE A 9 14.00 1.79 9.82
N PRO A 10 13.49 2.79 10.58
CA PRO A 10 12.07 2.85 10.94
C PRO A 10 11.15 2.99 9.74
N HIS A 11 11.58 3.72 8.70
CA HIS A 11 10.85 3.83 7.44
C HIS A 11 10.60 2.45 6.82
N PHE A 12 11.62 1.60 6.72
CA PHE A 12 11.47 0.26 6.15
C PHE A 12 10.47 -0.60 6.92
N ILE A 13 10.57 -0.62 8.27
CA ILE A 13 9.65 -1.38 9.12
C ILE A 13 8.21 -0.93 8.91
N VAL A 14 7.96 0.38 8.93
CA VAL A 14 6.62 0.93 8.77
C VAL A 14 6.06 0.61 7.38
N MET A 15 6.87 0.77 6.32
CA MET A 15 6.47 0.42 4.95
C MET A 15 6.19 -1.07 4.78
N LEU A 16 6.99 -1.95 5.40
CA LEU A 16 6.79 -3.40 5.36
C LEU A 16 5.51 -3.80 6.08
N VAL A 17 5.24 -3.25 7.28
CA VAL A 17 3.99 -3.52 8.01
C VAL A 17 2.79 -2.98 7.23
N GLY A 18 2.88 -1.80 6.63
CA GLY A 18 1.85 -1.24 5.77
C GLY A 18 1.56 -2.13 4.56
N PHE A 19 2.60 -2.63 3.90
CA PHE A 19 2.47 -3.57 2.79
C PHE A 19 1.81 -4.88 3.22
N ILE A 20 2.17 -5.44 4.37
CA ILE A 20 1.51 -6.64 4.94
C ILE A 20 0.01 -6.41 5.14
N HIS A 21 -0.39 -5.24 5.63
CA HIS A 21 -1.81 -4.90 5.78
C HIS A 21 -2.52 -4.85 4.43
N LEU A 22 -1.90 -4.25 3.40
CA LEU A 22 -2.45 -4.27 2.04
C LEU A 22 -2.55 -5.70 1.49
N SER A 23 -1.55 -6.56 1.74
CA SER A 23 -1.61 -7.97 1.35
C SER A 23 -2.79 -8.69 1.99
N ILE A 24 -3.01 -8.50 3.31
CA ILE A 24 -4.16 -9.07 4.01
C ILE A 24 -5.47 -8.54 3.41
N ALA A 25 -5.58 -7.24 3.15
CA ALA A 25 -6.75 -6.64 2.52
C ALA A 25 -7.05 -7.26 1.14
N MET A 26 -6.03 -7.56 0.35
CA MET A 26 -6.15 -8.24 -0.94
C MET A 26 -6.59 -9.70 -0.80
N LEU A 27 -6.05 -10.44 0.18
CA LEU A 27 -6.45 -11.82 0.44
C LEU A 27 -7.91 -11.92 0.91
N LEU A 28 -8.39 -10.96 1.70
CA LEU A 28 -9.79 -10.90 2.11
C LEU A 28 -10.74 -10.76 0.91
N VAL A 29 -10.35 -9.97 -0.09
CA VAL A 29 -11.11 -9.84 -1.36
C VAL A 29 -10.98 -11.11 -2.22
N ALA A 30 -9.82 -11.75 -2.24
CA ALA A 30 -9.64 -12.99 -3.00
C ALA A 30 -10.51 -14.13 -2.46
N PHE A 31 -10.55 -14.30 -1.14
CA PHE A 31 -11.22 -15.44 -0.50
C PHE A 31 -12.65 -15.17 -0.03
N HIS A 32 -13.06 -13.91 0.09
CA HIS A 32 -14.35 -13.52 0.67
C HIS A 32 -14.62 -14.17 2.05
N LYS A 33 -13.55 -14.37 2.82
CA LYS A 33 -13.56 -14.96 4.17
C LYS A 33 -12.79 -14.06 5.11
N PRO A 34 -13.16 -13.96 6.40
CA PRO A 34 -14.32 -14.60 7.07
C PRO A 34 -15.66 -13.92 6.72
N LYS A 35 -16.77 -14.23 7.39
CA LYS A 35 -18.10 -13.59 7.13
C LYS A 35 -18.06 -12.05 7.12
N LYS A 36 -17.14 -11.45 7.90
CA LYS A 36 -16.90 -9.99 7.97
C LYS A 36 -15.76 -9.52 7.05
N TRP A 37 -15.40 -10.28 6.02
CA TRP A 37 -14.24 -10.01 5.14
C TRP A 37 -14.23 -8.58 4.63
N TYR A 38 -15.40 -8.03 4.31
CA TYR A 38 -15.53 -6.69 3.77
C TYR A 38 -15.14 -5.60 4.77
N SER A 39 -15.62 -5.70 6.01
CA SER A 39 -15.23 -4.76 7.08
C SER A 39 -13.76 -4.89 7.42
N LEU A 40 -13.24 -6.13 7.43
CA LEU A 40 -11.81 -6.35 7.64
C LEU A 40 -10.97 -5.80 6.49
N HIS A 41 -11.43 -5.96 5.24
CA HIS A 41 -10.75 -5.39 4.07
C HIS A 41 -10.62 -3.88 4.21
N LEU A 42 -11.69 -3.19 4.60
CA LEU A 42 -11.66 -1.75 4.83
C LEU A 42 -10.66 -1.37 5.94
N ILE A 43 -10.66 -2.08 7.07
CA ILE A 43 -9.75 -1.82 8.19
C ILE A 43 -8.30 -2.02 7.76
N PHE A 44 -7.96 -3.16 7.16
CA PHE A 44 -6.61 -3.47 6.72
C PHE A 44 -6.14 -2.55 5.57
N ALA A 45 -7.03 -2.19 4.65
CA ALA A 45 -6.70 -1.25 3.59
C ALA A 45 -6.41 0.16 4.16
N ALA A 46 -7.30 0.69 5.01
CA ALA A 46 -7.13 2.02 5.60
C ALA A 46 -5.86 2.09 6.46
N THR A 47 -5.68 1.15 7.39
CA THR A 47 -4.48 1.09 8.25
C THR A 47 -3.19 0.87 7.43
N GLY A 48 -3.23 0.07 6.36
CA GLY A 48 -2.10 -0.10 5.45
C GLY A 48 -1.71 1.20 4.75
N VAL A 49 -2.68 1.99 4.29
CA VAL A 49 -2.43 3.31 3.67
C VAL A 49 -1.93 4.32 4.71
N GLU A 50 -2.51 4.35 5.90
CA GLU A 50 -2.05 5.21 7.01
C GLU A 50 -0.58 4.93 7.36
N LEU A 51 -0.19 3.67 7.48
CA LEU A 51 1.20 3.28 7.71
C LEU A 51 2.12 3.75 6.58
N ILE A 52 1.71 3.62 5.32
CA ILE A 52 2.50 4.14 4.19
C ILE A 52 2.71 5.65 4.29
N VAL A 53 1.67 6.41 4.65
CA VAL A 53 1.78 7.86 4.87
C VAL A 53 2.73 8.16 6.02
N ILE A 54 2.63 7.47 7.16
CA ILE A 54 3.55 7.61 8.29
C ILE A 54 4.99 7.30 7.85
N GLY A 55 5.19 6.24 7.07
CA GLY A 55 6.48 5.86 6.51
C GLY A 55 7.10 6.99 5.68
N LEU A 56 6.31 7.64 4.82
CA LEU A 56 6.76 8.80 4.05
C LEU A 56 7.13 10.00 4.96
N LEU A 57 6.36 10.25 6.02
CA LEU A 57 6.63 11.33 6.97
C LEU A 57 7.92 11.10 7.77
N ILE A 58 8.23 9.86 8.15
CA ILE A 58 9.46 9.50 8.87
C ILE A 58 10.71 9.95 8.11
N LEU A 59 10.69 9.85 6.77
CA LEU A 59 11.82 10.26 5.94
C LEU A 59 12.10 11.76 6.01
N SER A 60 11.14 12.60 6.44
CA SER A 60 11.26 14.07 6.68
C SER A 60 11.87 14.91 5.54
N GLY A 61 12.20 14.27 4.41
CA GLY A 61 12.98 14.76 3.28
C GLY A 61 13.08 13.66 2.23
N LEU A 62 12.03 13.52 1.42
CA LEU A 62 12.04 12.54 0.32
C LEU A 62 13.13 12.93 -0.70
N ILE A 63 14.14 12.08 -0.86
CA ILE A 63 15.09 12.19 -1.97
C ILE A 63 14.45 11.51 -3.18
N LEU A 64 13.73 12.31 -3.99
CA LEU A 64 13.10 11.86 -5.23
C LEU A 64 14.10 11.61 -6.38
N GLY A 65 15.41 11.75 -6.13
CA GLY A 65 16.46 11.46 -7.12
C GLY A 65 16.67 9.98 -7.41
N ILE A 66 16.04 9.08 -6.65
CA ILE A 66 16.21 7.63 -6.79
C ILE A 66 14.88 7.01 -7.27
N PRO A 67 14.90 6.08 -8.26
CA PRO A 67 13.68 5.47 -8.80
C PRO A 67 12.72 4.92 -7.74
N HIS A 68 13.23 4.31 -6.66
CA HIS A 68 12.44 3.86 -5.51
C HIS A 68 11.56 4.97 -4.90
N GLY A 69 12.13 6.16 -4.68
CA GLY A 69 11.42 7.29 -4.06
C GLY A 69 10.30 7.83 -4.94
N ILE A 70 10.53 7.95 -6.24
CA ILE A 70 9.50 8.40 -7.21
C ILE A 70 8.36 7.38 -7.28
N ILE A 71 8.69 6.10 -7.48
CA ILE A 71 7.69 5.03 -7.61
C ILE A 71 6.90 4.91 -6.31
N GLY A 72 7.57 4.95 -5.15
CA GLY A 72 6.93 4.89 -3.83
C GLY A 72 5.96 6.04 -3.59
N LEU A 73 6.33 7.28 -3.95
CA LEU A 73 5.45 8.43 -3.81
C LEU A 73 4.22 8.34 -4.72
N ILE A 74 4.41 7.99 -5.99
CA ILE A 74 3.30 7.77 -6.93
C ILE A 74 2.36 6.68 -6.40
N ALA A 75 2.92 5.59 -5.89
CA ALA A 75 2.15 4.50 -5.32
C ALA A 75 1.29 4.95 -4.13
N ALA A 76 1.87 5.72 -3.22
CA ALA A 76 1.17 6.26 -2.07
C ALA A 76 0.01 7.20 -2.46
N ILE A 77 0.24 8.11 -3.42
CA ILE A 77 -0.79 9.03 -3.92
C ILE A 77 -1.98 8.25 -4.50
N ILE A 78 -1.71 7.24 -5.33
CA ILE A 78 -2.75 6.41 -5.95
C ILE A 78 -3.49 5.60 -4.88
N LEU A 79 -2.78 5.03 -3.89
CA LEU A 79 -3.40 4.30 -2.78
C LEU A 79 -4.36 5.16 -1.95
N ILE A 80 -4.01 6.42 -1.68
CA ILE A 80 -4.90 7.38 -1.02
C ILE A 80 -6.14 7.62 -1.90
N GLY A 81 -5.94 7.82 -3.21
CA GLY A 81 -7.04 7.95 -4.17
C GLY A 81 -7.95 6.73 -4.20
N GLU A 82 -7.40 5.53 -4.10
CA GLU A 82 -8.15 4.27 -4.10
C GLU A 82 -9.04 4.11 -2.86
N LEU A 83 -8.71 4.71 -1.72
CA LEU A 83 -9.64 4.77 -0.58
C LEU A 83 -10.90 5.58 -0.93
N ILE A 84 -10.73 6.70 -1.64
CA ILE A 84 -11.84 7.55 -2.08
C ILE A 84 -12.68 6.82 -3.13
N VAL A 85 -12.04 6.21 -4.13
CA VAL A 85 -12.72 5.43 -5.17
C VAL A 85 -13.44 4.23 -4.56
N GLY A 86 -12.83 3.54 -3.60
CA GLY A 86 -13.45 2.47 -2.83
C GLY A 86 -14.72 2.95 -2.12
N TYR A 87 -14.65 4.06 -1.39
CA TYR A 87 -15.82 4.67 -0.75
C TYR A 87 -16.95 5.00 -1.75
N ILE A 88 -16.60 5.60 -2.89
CA ILE A 88 -17.57 5.93 -3.95
C ILE A 88 -18.20 4.66 -4.51
N ALA A 89 -17.40 3.62 -4.80
CA ALA A 89 -17.88 2.34 -5.34
C ALA A 89 -18.93 1.67 -4.42
N ILE A 90 -18.79 1.86 -3.11
CA ILE A 90 -19.71 1.36 -2.09
C ILE A 90 -21.00 2.16 -2.11
N LYS A 91 -20.92 3.49 -2.18
CA LYS A 91 -22.08 4.39 -2.15
C LYS A 91 -22.93 4.29 -3.41
N THR A 92 -22.30 4.32 -4.59
CA THR A 92 -23.02 4.32 -5.86
C THR A 92 -23.45 2.92 -6.28
N LYS A 93 -22.79 1.88 -5.75
CA LYS A 93 -22.94 0.47 -6.14
C LYS A 93 -22.66 0.20 -7.63
N GLU A 94 -22.15 1.18 -8.37
CA GLU A 94 -21.91 1.07 -9.80
C GLU A 94 -20.86 0.00 -10.11
N ARG A 95 -21.21 -0.90 -11.02
CA ARG A 95 -20.34 -2.01 -11.42
C ARG A 95 -19.03 -1.52 -12.02
N LYS A 96 -19.07 -0.46 -12.84
CA LYS A 96 -17.88 0.09 -13.51
C LYS A 96 -16.86 0.61 -12.50
N ILE A 97 -17.29 1.43 -11.54
CA ILE A 97 -16.43 1.99 -10.49
C ILE A 97 -15.81 0.88 -9.64
N ARG A 98 -16.59 -0.12 -9.25
CA ARG A 98 -16.09 -1.29 -8.49
C ARG A 98 -15.04 -2.09 -9.26
N ILE A 99 -15.25 -2.33 -10.56
CA ILE A 99 -14.27 -3.03 -11.40
C ILE A 99 -12.98 -2.20 -11.52
N THR A 100 -13.11 -0.89 -11.73
CA THR A 100 -11.96 0.02 -11.79
C THR A 100 -11.17 -0.02 -10.48
N HIS A 101 -11.82 0.13 -9.33
CA HIS A 101 -11.18 0.01 -8.01
C HIS A 101 -10.38 -1.28 -7.87
N ILE A 102 -11.00 -2.43 -8.19
CA ILE A 102 -10.34 -3.74 -8.08
C ILE A 102 -9.10 -3.82 -8.99
N TRP A 103 -9.19 -3.37 -10.23
CA TRP A 103 -8.07 -3.43 -11.17
C TRP A 103 -6.94 -2.47 -10.80
N VAL A 104 -7.26 -1.22 -10.49
CA VAL A 104 -6.27 -0.22 -10.08
C VAL A 104 -5.59 -0.66 -8.78
N SER A 105 -6.35 -1.15 -7.79
CA SER A 105 -5.82 -1.69 -6.54
C SER A 105 -4.84 -2.87 -6.75
N ARG A 106 -5.10 -3.75 -7.73
CA ARG A 106 -4.17 -4.86 -8.07
C ARG A 106 -2.87 -4.35 -8.70
N VAL A 107 -2.98 -3.41 -9.64
CA VAL A 107 -1.81 -2.83 -10.30
C VAL A 107 -0.97 -2.08 -9.28
N ILE A 108 -1.59 -1.24 -8.44
CA ILE A 108 -0.85 -0.45 -7.46
C ILE A 108 -0.22 -1.32 -6.36
N TYR A 109 -0.84 -2.45 -6.00
CA TYR A 109 -0.23 -3.43 -5.11
C TYR A 109 1.09 -3.97 -5.69
N ILE A 110 1.11 -4.33 -6.98
CA ILE A 110 2.33 -4.80 -7.66
C ILE A 110 3.38 -3.68 -7.70
N VAL A 111 2.98 -2.46 -8.05
CA VAL A 111 3.90 -1.30 -8.07
C VAL A 111 4.48 -1.05 -6.67
N THR A 112 3.68 -1.18 -5.62
CA THR A 112 4.14 -1.01 -4.23
C THR A 112 5.13 -2.11 -3.84
N LEU A 113 4.88 -3.37 -4.24
CA LEU A 113 5.82 -4.47 -4.04
C LEU A 113 7.15 -4.21 -4.75
N VAL A 114 7.11 -3.76 -6.01
CA VAL A 114 8.31 -3.39 -6.77
C VAL A 114 9.06 -2.25 -6.08
N ALA A 115 8.35 -1.22 -5.61
CA ALA A 115 8.95 -0.13 -4.85
C ALA A 115 9.67 -0.66 -3.60
N LEU A 116 9.04 -1.56 -2.84
CA LEU A 116 9.64 -2.14 -1.63
C LEU A 116 10.90 -2.95 -1.97
N ILE A 117 10.88 -3.77 -3.02
CA ILE A 117 12.07 -4.51 -3.51
C ILE A 117 13.20 -3.54 -3.90
N LEU A 118 12.90 -2.48 -4.65
CA LEU A 118 13.90 -1.47 -5.02
C LEU A 118 14.47 -0.76 -3.78
N GLY A 119 13.65 -0.54 -2.75
CA GLY A 119 14.09 0.04 -1.49
C GLY A 119 15.11 -0.86 -0.78
N VAL A 120 14.85 -2.17 -0.74
CA VAL A 120 15.79 -3.18 -0.21
C VAL A 120 17.08 -3.19 -1.03
N LEU A 121 16.99 -3.22 -2.37
CA LEU A 121 18.16 -3.27 -3.25
C LEU A 121 19.05 -2.02 -3.14
N ASN A 122 18.48 -0.84 -2.93
CA ASN A 122 19.27 0.38 -2.70
C ASN A 122 20.02 0.38 -1.35
N PHE A 123 19.65 -0.51 -0.43
CA PHE A 123 20.23 -0.59 0.91
C PHE A 123 21.33 -1.66 1.03
N ILE A 124 21.39 -2.60 0.09
CA ILE A 124 22.40 -3.67 0.00
C ILE A 124 23.66 -3.13 -0.66
#